data_AF-A0A969JQK0-F1
#
_entry.id   AF-A0A969JQK0-F1
#
_cell.length_a   1.000
_cell.length_b   1.000
_cell.length_c   1.000
_cell.angle_alpha   90.00
_cell.angle_beta   90.00
_cell.angle_gamma   90.00
#
_symmetry.space_group_name_H-M   'P 1'
#
loop_
_entity.id
_entity.type
_entity.pdbx_description
1 polymer ?
#
loop_
_entity_poly.entity_id
_entity_poly.type
_entity_poly.pdbx_seq_one_letter_code
_entity_poly.pdbx_strand_id
1 'polypeptide(L)'
;MGANLLYLDTVFHPLTPEYEKARKTEGLTEARLLPRQFAIMSPWMLAFRATEAAYRAVEPSIDFYLNHWAGLVETDLSRTVLESLGEVDLTVRDTRNRAAIFNTDVDKVWDQITPMIGKEMADEMIAVLKNQDVEI
;
A
#
# COMPACT_ATOMS: atom_id res chain seq x y z
N MET A 1 7.59 8.58 4.51
CA MET A 1 8.12 8.49 3.12
C MET A 1 8.74 9.81 2.71
N GLY A 2 7.98 10.91 2.52
CA GLY A 2 8.53 12.19 2.05
C GLY A 2 9.60 12.87 2.94
N ALA A 3 9.82 12.39 4.17
CA ALA A 3 10.89 12.85 5.05
C ALA A 3 12.27 12.25 4.73
N ASN A 4 12.34 11.19 3.92
CA ASN A 4 13.61 10.60 3.47
C ASN A 4 13.60 10.46 1.94
N LEU A 5 14.27 11.40 1.28
CA LEU A 5 14.31 11.48 -0.19
C LEU A 5 15.11 10.34 -0.81
N LEU A 6 16.25 9.97 -0.22
CA LEU A 6 17.10 8.89 -0.76
C LEU A 6 16.38 7.53 -0.78
N TYR A 7 15.64 7.22 0.28
CA TYR A 7 14.79 6.04 0.34
C TYR A 7 13.68 6.11 -0.71
N LEU A 8 13.01 7.25 -0.84
CA LEU A 8 11.95 7.44 -1.83
C LEU A 8 12.46 7.26 -3.27
N ASP A 9 13.63 7.83 -3.58
CA ASP A 9 14.27 7.73 -4.89
C ASP A 9 14.80 6.32 -5.19
N THR A 10 15.26 5.59 -4.17
CA THR A 10 15.75 4.21 -4.35
C THR A 10 14.60 3.21 -4.46
N VAL A 11 13.57 3.36 -3.63
CA VAL A 11 12.54 2.34 -3.43
C VAL A 11 11.30 2.58 -4.28
N PHE A 12 10.85 3.82 -4.44
CA PHE A 12 9.57 4.13 -5.10
C PHE A 12 9.75 4.75 -6.48
N HIS A 13 10.73 5.63 -6.66
CA HIS A 13 10.93 6.29 -7.95
C HIS A 13 11.11 5.31 -9.14
N PRO A 14 11.74 4.13 -9.01
CA PRO A 14 11.82 3.15 -10.10
C PRO A 14 10.46 2.64 -10.60
N LEU A 15 9.40 2.76 -9.79
CA LEU A 15 8.04 2.40 -10.18
C LEU A 15 7.40 3.43 -11.13
N THR A 16 7.96 4.65 -11.23
CA THR A 16 7.35 5.77 -11.95
C THR A 16 7.00 5.45 -13.42
N PRO A 17 7.87 4.82 -14.23
CA PRO A 17 7.54 4.52 -15.61
C PRO A 17 6.34 3.58 -15.74
N GLU A 18 6.28 2.53 -14.92
CA GLU A 18 5.17 1.58 -14.94
C GLU A 18 3.90 2.19 -14.34
N TYR A 19 4.02 2.96 -13.26
CA TYR A 19 2.91 3.72 -12.67
C TYR A 19 2.24 4.63 -13.72
N GLU A 20 3.04 5.45 -14.43
CA GLU A 20 2.55 6.39 -15.44
C GLU A 20 1.99 5.71 -16.69
N LYS A 21 2.47 4.50 -17.02
CA LYS A 21 1.92 3.66 -18.07
C LYS A 21 0.59 3.04 -17.66
N ALA A 22 0.57 2.32 -16.53
CA ALA A 22 -0.57 1.53 -16.08
C ALA A 22 -1.80 2.39 -15.81
N ARG A 23 -1.63 3.58 -15.23
CA ARG A 23 -2.75 4.51 -14.96
C ARG A 23 -3.46 5.03 -16.22
N LYS A 24 -2.86 4.85 -17.40
CA LYS A 24 -3.41 5.27 -18.71
C LYS A 24 -4.14 4.13 -19.43
N THR A 25 -4.21 2.95 -18.83
CA THR A 25 -4.95 1.81 -19.40
C THR A 25 -6.42 2.17 -19.56
N GLU A 26 -6.94 1.98 -20.77
CA GLU A 26 -8.35 2.23 -21.07
C GLU A 26 -9.25 1.33 -20.22
N GLY A 27 -10.35 1.88 -19.70
CA GLY A 27 -11.27 1.16 -18.81
C GLY A 27 -10.88 1.19 -17.34
N LEU A 28 -9.80 1.90 -16.97
CA LEU A 28 -9.54 2.29 -15.59
C LEU A 28 -10.29 3.57 -15.20
N THR A 29 -10.75 3.63 -13.96
CA THR A 29 -11.35 4.83 -13.35
C THR A 29 -10.83 4.98 -11.93
N GLU A 30 -10.30 6.16 -11.58
CA GLU A 30 -9.71 6.39 -10.26
C GLU A 30 -10.68 6.04 -9.12
N ALA A 31 -10.17 5.34 -8.11
CA ALA A 31 -10.91 5.09 -6.89
C ALA A 31 -11.08 6.41 -6.11
N ARG A 32 -12.24 6.60 -5.48
CA ARG A 32 -12.46 7.75 -4.61
C ARG A 32 -11.81 7.51 -3.26
N LEU A 33 -10.61 8.06 -3.07
CA LEU A 33 -9.90 8.06 -1.81
C LEU A 33 -10.04 9.41 -1.10
N LEU A 34 -10.19 9.38 0.22
CA LEU A 34 -10.22 10.57 1.06
C LEU A 34 -8.80 11.11 1.28
N PRO A 35 -8.63 12.42 1.58
CA PRO A 35 -7.31 13.01 1.82
C PRO A 35 -6.49 12.28 2.90
N ARG A 36 -7.16 11.78 3.95
CA ARG A 36 -6.49 10.99 5.00
C ARG A 36 -5.95 9.65 4.48
N GLN A 37 -6.63 9.00 3.54
CA GLN A 37 -6.16 7.77 2.91
C GLN A 37 -4.93 8.05 2.04
N PHE A 38 -4.97 9.10 1.23
CA PHE A 38 -3.81 9.53 0.42
C PHE A 38 -2.57 9.86 1.26
N ALA A 39 -2.75 10.41 2.47
CA ALA A 39 -1.63 10.76 3.34
C ALA A 39 -0.89 9.54 3.91
N ILE A 40 -1.55 8.37 3.96
CA ILE A 40 -1.01 7.14 4.56
C ILE A 40 -0.53 6.17 3.46
N MET A 41 -1.22 6.15 2.33
CA MET A 41 -0.91 5.27 1.20
C MET A 41 0.26 5.78 0.38
N SER A 42 0.89 4.88 -0.39
CA SER A 42 1.98 5.24 -1.29
C SER A 42 1.48 6.15 -2.42
N PRO A 43 2.22 7.22 -2.78
CA PRO A 43 1.92 8.03 -3.97
C PRO A 43 2.01 7.24 -5.30
N TRP A 44 2.71 6.10 -5.32
CA TRP A 44 2.81 5.20 -6.48
C TRP A 44 1.76 4.07 -6.44
N MET A 45 0.77 4.14 -5.57
CA MET A 45 -0.30 3.15 -5.53
C MET A 45 -1.26 3.33 -6.70
N LEU A 46 -1.52 2.26 -7.45
CA LEU A 46 -2.55 2.23 -8.50
C LEU A 46 -3.93 1.87 -7.90
N ALA A 47 -4.62 2.87 -7.35
CA ALA A 47 -5.99 2.69 -6.82
C ALA A 47 -7.05 3.06 -7.87
N PHE A 48 -7.48 2.05 -8.63
CA PHE A 48 -8.45 2.21 -9.71
C PHE A 48 -9.56 1.14 -9.61
N ARG A 49 -10.72 1.48 -10.16
CA ARG A 49 -11.73 0.52 -10.62
C ARG A 49 -11.39 0.15 -12.06
N ALA A 50 -11.60 -1.10 -12.42
CA ALA A 50 -11.30 -1.62 -13.75
C ALA A 50 -12.52 -2.31 -14.35
N THR A 51 -12.71 -2.16 -15.66
CA THR A 51 -13.51 -3.14 -16.43
C THR A 51 -12.79 -4.48 -16.46
N GLU A 52 -13.48 -5.56 -16.84
CA GLU A 52 -12.84 -6.88 -16.94
C GLU A 52 -11.65 -6.87 -17.90
N ALA A 53 -11.81 -6.25 -19.08
CA ALA A 53 -10.74 -6.14 -20.06
C ALA A 53 -9.55 -5.33 -19.52
N ALA A 54 -9.82 -4.22 -18.82
CA ALA A 54 -8.78 -3.41 -18.21
C ALA A 54 -8.04 -4.15 -17.08
N TYR A 55 -8.75 -4.95 -16.28
CA TYR A 55 -8.16 -5.75 -15.21
C TYR A 55 -7.14 -6.76 -15.77
N ARG A 56 -7.49 -7.46 -16.86
CA ARG A 56 -6.54 -8.34 -17.55
C ARG A 56 -5.37 -7.57 -18.17
N ALA A 57 -5.64 -6.38 -18.71
CA ALA A 57 -4.60 -5.55 -19.33
C ALA A 57 -3.56 -5.00 -18.34
N VAL A 58 -3.87 -4.92 -17.03
CA VAL A 58 -2.93 -4.47 -16.00
C VAL A 58 -2.14 -5.60 -15.33
N GLU A 59 -2.40 -6.87 -15.66
CA GLU A 59 -1.62 -8.01 -15.13
C GLU A 59 -0.09 -7.82 -15.26
N PRO A 60 0.46 -7.38 -16.42
CA PRO A 60 1.90 -7.12 -16.53
C PRO A 60 2.41 -6.03 -15.58
N SER A 61 1.57 -5.05 -15.25
CA SER A 61 1.91 -3.99 -14.28
C SER A 61 1.89 -4.53 -12.85
N ILE A 62 0.97 -5.45 -12.53
CA ILE A 62 0.95 -6.15 -11.24
C ILE A 62 2.25 -6.96 -11.08
N ASP A 63 2.64 -7.72 -12.11
CA ASP A 63 3.87 -8.50 -12.11
C ASP A 63 5.11 -7.62 -11.96
N PHE A 64 5.14 -6.46 -12.61
CA PHE A 64 6.22 -5.49 -12.45
C PHE A 64 6.37 -5.03 -11.00
N TYR A 65 5.26 -4.66 -10.33
CA TYR A 65 5.29 -4.24 -8.93
C TYR A 65 5.74 -5.39 -8.04
N LEU A 66 5.19 -6.59 -8.24
CA LEU A 66 5.57 -7.78 -7.47
C LEU A 66 7.06 -8.07 -7.58
N ASN A 67 7.60 -8.10 -8.80
CA ASN A 67 9.02 -8.35 -9.06
C ASN A 67 9.92 -7.26 -8.47
N HIS A 68 9.49 -5.99 -8.52
CA HIS A 68 10.21 -4.88 -7.89
C HIS A 68 10.32 -5.08 -6.38
N TRP A 69 9.21 -5.36 -5.70
CA TRP A 69 9.22 -5.58 -4.25
C TRP A 69 10.01 -6.83 -3.86
N ALA A 70 9.84 -7.93 -4.58
CA ALA A 70 10.62 -9.16 -4.36
C ALA A 70 12.12 -8.91 -4.53
N GLY A 71 12.51 -8.20 -5.59
CA GLY A 71 13.91 -7.85 -5.84
C GLY A 71 14.52 -7.02 -4.71
N LEU A 72 13.77 -6.08 -4.12
CA LEU A 72 14.24 -5.30 -2.97
C LEU A 72 14.48 -6.16 -1.72
N VAL A 73 13.69 -7.22 -1.52
CA VAL A 73 13.88 -8.18 -0.43
C VAL A 73 15.11 -9.06 -0.69
N GLU A 74 15.35 -9.45 -1.94
CA GLU A 74 16.46 -10.33 -2.31
C GLU A 74 17.82 -9.62 -2.33
N THR A 75 17.86 -8.35 -2.71
CA THR A 75 19.12 -7.61 -2.97
C THR A 75 19.58 -6.73 -1.82
N ASP A 76 18.76 -6.59 -0.76
CA ASP A 76 18.90 -5.63 0.33
C ASP A 76 19.03 -4.16 -0.15
N LEU A 77 18.71 -3.22 0.74
CA LEU A 77 19.01 -1.81 0.47
C LEU A 77 20.49 -1.53 0.73
N SER A 78 21.09 -0.67 -0.10
CA SER A 78 22.48 -0.25 0.12
C SER A 78 22.67 0.37 1.52
N ARG A 79 23.86 0.21 2.08
CA ARG A 79 24.22 0.78 3.39
C ARG A 79 23.91 2.29 3.46
N THR A 80 24.22 3.04 2.42
CA THR A 80 23.95 4.48 2.34
C THR A 80 22.46 4.81 2.51
N VAL A 81 21.58 3.99 1.92
CA VAL A 81 20.12 4.16 2.06
C VAL A 81 19.70 3.84 3.50
N LEU A 82 20.19 2.73 4.05
CA LEU A 82 19.87 2.32 5.43
C LEU A 82 20.33 3.36 6.46
N GLU A 83 21.55 3.90 6.32
CA GLU A 83 22.08 4.96 7.18
C GLU A 83 21.25 6.24 7.10
N SER A 84 20.75 6.58 5.91
CA SER A 84 19.91 7.77 5.73
C SER A 84 18.58 7.70 6.49
N LEU A 85 18.10 6.49 6.79
CA LEU A 85 16.86 6.30 7.56
C LEU A 85 17.03 6.73 9.01
N GLY A 86 18.27 6.78 9.51
CA GLY A 86 18.59 7.09 10.91
C GLY A 86 18.10 6.02 11.89
N GLU A 87 18.13 6.35 13.17
CA GLU A 87 17.55 5.49 14.21
C GLU A 87 16.02 5.58 14.17
N VAL A 88 15.40 4.68 13.42
CA VAL A 88 13.94 4.53 13.37
C VAL A 88 13.58 3.19 13.98
N ASP A 89 12.73 3.22 15.01
CA ASP A 89 12.07 2.01 15.50
C ASP A 89 11.03 1.57 14.46
N LEU A 90 11.43 0.63 13.61
CA LEU A 90 10.60 0.10 12.52
C LEU A 90 9.36 -0.62 13.05
N THR A 91 9.45 -1.27 14.21
CA THR A 91 8.32 -1.96 14.86
C THR A 91 7.26 -0.97 15.31
N VAL A 92 7.66 0.12 15.98
CA VAL A 92 6.74 1.19 16.38
C VAL A 92 6.16 1.90 15.16
N ARG A 93 6.98 2.14 14.12
CA ARG A 93 6.50 2.74 12.88
C ARG A 93 5.46 1.86 12.20
N ASP A 94 5.69 0.55 12.10
CA ASP A 94 4.77 -0.39 11.45
C ASP A 94 3.44 -0.48 12.21
N THR A 95 3.51 -0.63 13.55
CA THR A 95 2.34 -0.64 14.43
C THR A 95 1.47 0.61 14.23
N ARG A 96 2.08 1.79 14.22
CA ARG A 96 1.36 3.06 13.99
C ARG A 96 0.75 3.15 12.60
N ASN A 97 1.48 2.68 11.58
CA ASN A 97 1.03 2.70 10.20
C ASN A 97 -0.18 1.76 9.99
N ARG A 98 -0.13 0.53 10.51
CA ARG A 98 -1.24 -0.43 10.48
C ARG A 98 -2.46 0.10 11.23
N ALA A 99 -2.27 0.66 12.42
CA ALA A 99 -3.35 1.27 13.18
C ALA A 99 -4.04 2.40 12.41
N ALA A 100 -3.31 3.14 11.56
CA ALA A 100 -3.86 4.18 10.71
C ALA A 100 -4.56 3.64 9.45
N ILE A 101 -3.98 2.64 8.78
CA ILE A 101 -4.56 2.01 7.57
C ILE A 101 -5.87 1.30 7.90
N PHE A 102 -5.90 0.50 8.96
CA PHE A 102 -7.07 -0.30 9.36
C PHE A 102 -8.00 0.44 10.33
N ASN A 103 -8.07 1.76 10.24
CA ASN A 103 -8.96 2.58 11.03
C ASN A 103 -10.27 2.81 10.27
N THR A 104 -11.42 2.40 10.83
CA THR A 104 -12.76 2.57 10.23
C THR A 104 -13.18 4.04 10.05
N ASP A 105 -12.55 4.96 10.78
CA ASP A 105 -12.74 6.40 10.59
C ASP A 105 -11.96 6.94 9.38
N VAL A 106 -10.94 6.20 8.93
CA VAL A 106 -10.07 6.54 7.78
C VAL A 106 -10.50 5.78 6.54
N ASP A 107 -10.66 4.46 6.65
CA ASP A 107 -11.02 3.58 5.56
C ASP A 107 -12.50 3.19 5.62
N LYS A 108 -13.27 3.83 4.74
CA LYS A 108 -14.72 3.63 4.63
C LYS A 108 -15.11 2.37 3.88
N VAL A 109 -14.15 1.53 3.47
CA VAL A 109 -14.46 0.19 2.96
C VAL A 109 -15.18 -0.66 4.02
N TRP A 110 -14.89 -0.43 5.31
CA TRP A 110 -15.51 -1.16 6.41
C TRP A 110 -17.01 -0.88 6.55
N ASP A 111 -17.50 0.27 6.08
CA ASP A 111 -18.94 0.56 6.02
C ASP A 111 -19.66 -0.38 5.02
N GLN A 112 -18.92 -0.93 4.05
CA GLN A 112 -19.43 -1.90 3.07
C GLN A 112 -19.18 -3.35 3.51
N ILE A 113 -18.03 -3.63 4.11
CA ILE A 113 -17.65 -4.98 4.56
C ILE A 113 -18.48 -5.42 5.76
N THR A 114 -18.65 -4.56 6.76
CA THR A 114 -19.29 -4.92 8.04
C THR A 114 -20.71 -5.49 7.87
N PRO A 115 -21.59 -4.93 7.02
CA PRO A 115 -22.90 -5.53 6.76
C PRO A 115 -22.87 -6.92 6.11
N MET A 116 -21.79 -7.27 5.40
CA MET A 116 -21.65 -8.56 4.72
C MET A 116 -21.22 -9.70 5.66
N ILE A 117 -20.36 -9.40 6.63
CA ILE A 117 -19.73 -10.40 7.51
C ILE A 117 -20.19 -10.32 8.97
N GLY A 118 -20.93 -9.27 9.33
CA GLY A 118 -21.34 -9.00 10.70
C GLY A 118 -20.29 -8.22 11.50
N LYS A 119 -20.75 -7.49 12.53
CA LYS A 119 -19.90 -6.59 13.31
C LYS A 119 -18.78 -7.32 14.06
N GLU A 120 -19.07 -8.46 14.66
CA GLU A 120 -18.10 -9.23 15.45
C GLU A 120 -16.91 -9.67 14.59
N MET A 121 -17.18 -10.29 13.44
CA MET A 121 -16.14 -10.71 12.50
C MET A 121 -15.36 -9.53 11.93
N ALA A 122 -16.03 -8.41 11.62
CA ALA A 122 -15.34 -7.20 11.16
C ALA A 122 -14.39 -6.64 12.22
N ASP A 123 -14.82 -6.56 13.48
CA ASP A 123 -13.98 -6.10 14.59
C ASP A 123 -12.77 -7.03 14.81
N GLU A 124 -12.97 -8.35 14.72
CA GLU A 124 -11.91 -9.35 14.84
C GLU A 124 -10.88 -9.22 13.70
N MET A 125 -11.34 -9.16 12.45
CA MET A 125 -10.45 -8.97 11.30
C MET A 125 -9.62 -7.68 11.42
N ILE A 126 -10.25 -6.57 11.83
CA ILE A 126 -9.54 -5.30 12.05
C ILE A 126 -8.49 -5.44 13.16
N ALA A 127 -8.81 -6.16 14.24
CA ALA A 127 -7.88 -6.38 15.35
C ALA A 127 -6.63 -7.15 14.88
N VAL A 128 -6.82 -8.23 14.11
CA VAL A 128 -5.72 -9.03 13.52
C VAL A 128 -4.89 -8.18 12.56
N LEU A 129 -5.52 -7.42 11.65
CA LEU A 129 -4.81 -6.59 10.68
C LEU A 129 -3.95 -5.49 11.34
N LYS A 130 -4.38 -4.99 12.50
CA LYS A 130 -3.63 -4.02 13.31
C LYS A 130 -2.48 -4.62 14.10
N ASN A 131 -2.59 -5.90 14.47
CA ASN A 131 -1.61 -6.56 15.33
C ASN A 131 -1.37 -8.01 14.90
N GLN A 132 -0.19 -8.29 14.36
CA GLN A 132 0.18 -9.63 13.92
C GLN A 132 0.53 -10.58 15.08
N ASP A 133 0.72 -10.08 16.31
CA ASP A 133 0.84 -10.95 17.49
C ASP A 133 -0.48 -11.68 17.82
N VAL A 134 -1.56 -11.39 17.08
CA VAL A 134 -2.90 -11.99 17.19
C VAL A 134 -3.17 -13.02 16.07
N GLU A 135 -2.24 -13.19 15.11
CA GLU A 135 -2.30 -14.32 14.16
C GLU A 135 -1.92 -15.62 14.91
N ILE A 136 -2.93 -16.39 15.35
CA ILE A 136 -2.78 -17.73 15.95
C ILE A 136 -2.53 -18.78 14.86
#